data_AF-A0A938FW80-F1
#
_entry.id   AF-A0A938FW80-F1
#
_cell.length_a   1.000
_cell.length_b   1.000
_cell.length_c   1.000
_cell.angle_alpha   90.00
_cell.angle_beta   90.00
_cell.angle_gamma   90.00
#
_symmetry.space_group_name_H-M   'P 1'
#
loop_
_entity.id
_entity.type
_entity.pdbx_description
1 polymer ?
#
loop_
_entity_poly.entity_id
_entity_poly.type
_entity_poly.pdbx_seq_one_letter_code
_entity_poly.pdbx_strand_id
1 'polypeptide(L)'
;MPARSIALPLLAAVALCAQSPKQGITPEWGIRQTLEGIAANASRLLPVLEQIDPATWKGASEGYIAQMESCRAQARALALAARDLARSPEKLSSQLEAYFRLQFLESSLRSLGEGIRRYQNPALADLVLAMLAENGANRERIERYIVDLAAEKEQYCAVADREAQRCRGAISRQPARGERAPK
;
A
#
# COMPACT_ATOMS: atom_id res chain seq x y z
N MET A 1 56.66 -27.58 -42.85
CA MET A 1 56.64 -28.88 -42.16
C MET A 1 56.98 -28.66 -40.69
N PRO A 2 56.42 -29.41 -39.72
CA PRO A 2 55.06 -29.39 -39.15
C PRO A 2 55.03 -28.79 -37.72
N ALA A 3 54.02 -28.01 -37.34
CA ALA A 3 52.78 -28.39 -36.62
C ALA A 3 52.97 -28.98 -35.20
N ARG A 4 52.44 -28.27 -34.19
CA ARG A 4 51.92 -28.71 -32.87
C ARG A 4 51.63 -27.46 -32.02
N SER A 5 50.59 -27.30 -31.21
CA SER A 5 49.29 -27.93 -31.03
C SER A 5 48.59 -27.11 -29.92
N ILE A 6 47.31 -26.80 -30.11
CA ILE A 6 46.21 -26.87 -29.12
C ILE A 6 46.32 -26.02 -27.82
N ALA A 7 45.39 -25.07 -27.63
CA ALA A 7 44.31 -25.17 -26.63
C ALA A 7 43.53 -23.85 -26.50
N LEU A 8 42.21 -23.94 -26.67
CA LEU A 8 41.20 -22.93 -26.31
C LEU A 8 40.86 -23.08 -24.81
N PRO A 9 40.48 -22.00 -24.12
CA PRO A 9 39.31 -22.09 -23.24
C PRO A 9 38.35 -20.90 -23.48
N LEU A 10 37.13 -21.12 -23.93
CA LEU A 10 35.94 -21.39 -23.11
C LEU A 10 35.63 -20.23 -22.13
N LEU A 11 34.93 -19.20 -22.61
CA LEU A 11 34.24 -18.22 -21.75
C LEU A 11 33.07 -18.93 -21.04
N ALA A 12 33.22 -19.17 -19.74
CA ALA A 12 32.13 -19.57 -18.86
C ALA A 12 31.28 -18.33 -18.53
N ALA A 13 30.07 -18.26 -19.10
CA ALA A 13 29.05 -17.32 -18.66
C ALA A 13 28.55 -17.74 -17.26
N VAL A 14 29.05 -17.09 -16.22
CA VAL A 14 28.48 -17.20 -14.87
C VAL A 14 27.18 -16.42 -14.87
N ALA A 15 26.06 -17.11 -15.11
CA ALA A 15 24.74 -16.63 -14.75
C ALA A 15 24.66 -16.60 -13.21
N LEU A 16 25.06 -15.48 -12.60
CA LEU A 16 24.69 -15.21 -11.22
C LEU A 16 23.17 -15.09 -11.17
N CYS A 17 22.51 -16.09 -10.60
CA CYS A 17 21.20 -15.95 -10.01
C CYS A 17 21.29 -14.86 -8.93
N ALA A 18 21.06 -13.61 -9.32
CA ALA A 18 20.81 -12.52 -8.39
C ALA A 18 19.49 -12.82 -7.69
N GLN A 19 19.54 -13.59 -6.60
CA GLN A 19 18.48 -13.58 -5.61
C GLN A 19 18.56 -12.21 -4.93
N SER A 20 17.74 -11.26 -5.40
CA SER A 20 17.53 -10.01 -4.69
C SER A 20 17.25 -10.36 -3.22
N PRO A 21 17.92 -9.71 -2.24
CA PRO A 21 17.61 -9.94 -0.84
C PRO A 21 16.12 -9.70 -0.67
N LYS A 22 15.39 -10.70 -0.17
CA LYS A 22 13.99 -10.54 0.23
C LYS A 22 14.01 -9.47 1.32
N GLN A 23 13.73 -8.24 0.93
CA GLN A 23 13.60 -7.13 1.86
C GLN A 23 12.46 -7.55 2.80
N GLY A 24 12.81 -7.78 4.07
CA GLY A 24 11.83 -8.25 5.04
C GLY A 24 10.67 -7.26 5.12
N ILE A 25 9.44 -7.78 5.18
CA ILE A 25 8.23 -6.98 5.34
C ILE A 25 8.43 -6.08 6.56
N THR A 26 7.99 -4.82 6.44
CA THR A 26 7.99 -3.91 7.60
C THR A 26 7.29 -4.59 8.77
N PRO A 27 7.90 -4.66 9.96
CA PRO A 27 7.30 -5.37 11.08
C PRO A 27 5.99 -4.70 11.50
N GLU A 28 5.04 -5.48 12.04
CA GLU A 28 3.71 -5.00 12.37
C GLU A 28 3.71 -3.72 13.22
N TRP A 29 4.58 -3.62 14.22
CA TRP A 29 4.66 -2.43 15.07
C TRP A 29 5.03 -1.17 14.26
N GLY A 30 5.87 -1.29 13.23
CA GLY A 30 6.30 -0.17 12.39
C GLY A 30 5.18 0.31 11.46
N ILE A 31 4.38 -0.62 10.92
CA ILE A 31 3.20 -0.23 10.14
C ILE A 31 2.09 0.34 11.02
N ARG A 32 1.92 -0.15 12.26
CA ARG A 32 0.96 0.45 13.22
C ARG A 32 1.28 1.92 13.50
N GLN A 33 2.55 2.25 13.75
CA GLN A 33 2.99 3.65 13.92
C GLN A 33 2.74 4.50 12.67
N THR A 34 2.96 3.92 11.48
CA THR A 34 2.67 4.60 10.21
C THR A 34 1.18 4.94 10.09
N LEU A 35 0.30 3.98 10.39
CA LEU A 35 -1.15 4.12 10.36
C LEU A 35 -1.66 5.13 11.40
N GLU A 36 -1.12 5.10 12.61
CA GLU A 36 -1.40 6.10 13.65
C GLU A 36 -0.95 7.50 13.21
N GLY A 37 0.19 7.61 12.54
CA GLY A 37 0.67 8.86 11.94
C GLY A 37 -0.27 9.42 10.88
N ILE A 38 -0.77 8.56 9.97
CA ILE A 38 -1.79 8.93 8.97
C ILE A 38 -3.07 9.41 9.67
N ALA A 39 -3.55 8.66 10.67
CA ALA A 39 -4.76 9.03 11.40
C ALA A 39 -4.63 10.37 12.14
N ALA A 40 -3.47 10.60 12.77
CA ALA A 40 -3.18 11.83 13.48
C ALA A 40 -3.10 13.02 12.52
N ASN A 41 -2.42 12.87 11.38
CA ASN A 41 -2.35 13.92 10.36
C ASN A 41 -3.75 14.28 9.81
N ALA A 42 -4.54 13.28 9.43
CA ALA A 42 -5.91 13.49 8.94
C ALA A 42 -6.80 14.18 9.99
N SER A 43 -6.64 13.84 11.28
CA SER A 43 -7.36 14.48 12.38
C SER A 43 -6.94 15.94 12.57
N ARG A 44 -5.64 16.25 12.46
CA ARG A 44 -5.12 17.63 12.57
C ARG A 44 -5.57 18.51 11.40
N LEU A 45 -5.84 17.92 10.24
CA LEU A 45 -6.27 18.64 9.05
C LEU A 45 -7.69 19.22 9.21
N LEU A 46 -8.58 18.51 9.90
CA LEU A 46 -9.98 18.91 10.08
C LEU A 46 -10.18 20.37 10.56
N PRO A 47 -9.58 20.82 11.68
CA PRO A 47 -9.75 22.20 12.15
C PRO A 47 -9.18 23.24 11.17
N VAL A 48 -8.26 22.87 10.28
CA VAL A 48 -7.79 23.76 9.20
C VAL A 48 -8.81 23.82 8.07
N LEU A 49 -9.39 22.66 7.69
CA LEU A 49 -10.45 22.60 6.68
C LEU A 49 -11.74 23.30 7.10
N GLU A 50 -12.01 23.37 8.41
CA GLU A 50 -13.17 24.08 8.97
C GLU A 50 -13.04 25.60 8.85
N GLN A 51 -11.82 26.14 8.73
CA GLN A 51 -11.60 27.57 8.51
C GLN A 51 -11.84 28.00 7.06
N ILE A 52 -11.94 27.05 6.13
CA ILE A 52 -12.10 27.34 4.70
C ILE A 52 -13.59 27.32 4.37
N ASP A 53 -14.13 28.41 3.84
CA ASP A 53 -15.55 28.52 3.55
C ASP A 53 -15.80 28.97 2.10
N PRO A 54 -15.92 28.00 1.16
CA PRO A 54 -16.18 28.31 -0.24
C PRO A 54 -17.50 29.04 -0.51
N ALA A 55 -18.47 29.01 0.41
CA ALA A 55 -19.73 29.72 0.23
C ALA A 55 -19.54 31.26 0.27
N THR A 56 -18.44 31.73 0.87
CA THR A 56 -18.10 33.16 0.92
C THR A 56 -17.33 33.65 -0.32
N TRP A 57 -16.91 32.74 -1.20
CA TRP A 57 -16.02 33.05 -2.32
C TRP A 57 -16.78 33.71 -3.48
N LYS A 58 -16.59 35.02 -3.65
CA LYS A 58 -17.25 35.79 -4.72
C LYS A 58 -16.73 35.39 -6.10
N GLY A 59 -17.63 34.96 -6.98
CA GLY A 59 -17.32 34.57 -8.36
C GLY A 59 -16.70 33.18 -8.52
N ALA A 60 -16.64 32.39 -7.45
CA ALA A 60 -16.19 31.00 -7.51
C ALA A 60 -17.34 30.05 -7.92
N SER A 61 -16.99 28.89 -8.48
CA SER A 61 -17.97 27.84 -8.80
C SER A 61 -18.54 27.22 -7.53
N GLU A 62 -19.84 26.93 -7.51
CA GLU A 62 -20.51 26.18 -6.43
C GLU A 62 -19.89 24.79 -6.20
N GLY A 63 -19.20 24.24 -7.23
CA GLY A 63 -18.48 22.96 -7.11
C GLY A 63 -17.44 22.95 -5.99
N TYR A 64 -16.88 24.10 -5.60
CA TYR A 64 -15.94 24.18 -4.48
C TYR A 64 -16.60 23.86 -3.13
N ILE A 65 -17.89 24.15 -2.96
CA ILE A 65 -18.64 23.82 -1.74
C ILE A 65 -18.70 22.29 -1.60
N ALA A 66 -19.14 21.61 -2.65
CA ALA A 66 -19.21 20.14 -2.67
C ALA A 66 -17.82 19.49 -2.51
N GLN A 67 -16.79 20.06 -3.15
CA GLN A 67 -15.42 19.57 -3.03
C GLN A 67 -14.88 19.72 -1.60
N MET A 68 -15.15 20.84 -0.93
CA MET A 68 -14.74 21.05 0.46
C MET A 68 -15.44 20.09 1.41
N GLU A 69 -16.76 19.92 1.29
CA GLU A 69 -17.50 18.96 2.11
C GLU A 69 -16.99 17.53 1.90
N SER A 70 -16.69 17.16 0.66
CA SER A 70 -16.07 15.87 0.35
C SER A 70 -14.71 15.73 1.03
N CYS A 71 -13.84 16.74 0.98
CA CYS A 71 -12.53 16.71 1.65
C CYS A 71 -12.67 16.54 3.17
N ARG A 72 -13.60 17.26 3.81
CA ARG A 72 -13.88 17.13 5.26
C ARG A 72 -14.36 15.72 5.60
N ALA A 73 -15.30 15.19 4.83
CA ALA A 73 -15.81 13.83 5.03
C ALA A 73 -14.71 12.78 4.87
N GLN A 74 -13.87 12.91 3.83
CA GLN A 74 -12.78 11.98 3.57
C GLN A 74 -11.67 12.06 4.63
N ALA A 75 -11.35 13.25 5.15
CA ALA A 75 -10.40 13.39 6.25
C ALA A 75 -10.89 12.68 7.52
N ARG A 76 -12.18 12.80 7.88
CA ARG A 76 -12.78 12.06 9.00
C ARG A 76 -12.74 10.55 8.76
N ALA A 77 -13.17 10.12 7.59
CA ALA A 77 -13.21 8.70 7.23
C ALA A 77 -11.82 8.07 7.22
N LEU A 78 -10.80 8.77 6.69
CA LEU A 78 -9.41 8.32 6.69
C LEU A 78 -8.88 8.20 8.12
N ALA A 79 -9.13 9.18 8.99
CA ALA A 79 -8.70 9.13 10.38
C ALA A 79 -9.27 7.92 11.12
N LEU A 80 -10.54 7.60 10.90
CA LEU A 80 -11.18 6.41 11.47
C LEU A 80 -10.60 5.11 10.88
N ALA A 81 -10.58 5.01 9.55
CA ALA A 81 -10.10 3.82 8.85
C ALA A 81 -8.66 3.48 9.22
N ALA A 82 -7.78 4.47 9.31
CA ALA A 82 -6.38 4.26 9.69
C ALA A 82 -6.23 3.80 11.16
N ARG A 83 -7.06 4.31 12.09
CA ARG A 83 -7.08 3.84 13.50
C ARG A 83 -7.57 2.41 13.63
N ASP A 84 -8.64 2.07 12.92
CA ASP A 84 -9.19 0.72 12.93
C ASP A 84 -8.22 -0.27 12.29
N LEU A 85 -7.57 0.14 11.19
CA LEU A 85 -6.56 -0.64 10.51
C LEU A 85 -5.30 -0.87 11.36
N ALA A 86 -4.90 0.08 12.19
CA ALA A 86 -3.78 -0.09 13.12
C ALA A 86 -4.00 -1.26 14.11
N ARG A 87 -5.25 -1.69 14.34
CA ARG A 87 -5.58 -2.86 15.16
C ARG A 87 -5.49 -4.18 14.40
N SER A 88 -5.50 -4.15 13.06
CA SER A 88 -5.43 -5.32 12.19
C SER A 88 -4.66 -5.02 10.90
N PRO A 89 -3.35 -4.69 11.00
CA PRO A 89 -2.54 -4.23 9.87
C PRO A 89 -2.34 -5.30 8.78
N GLU A 90 -2.63 -6.57 9.05
CA GLU A 90 -2.54 -7.68 8.11
C GLU A 90 -3.70 -7.75 7.10
N LYS A 91 -4.75 -6.92 7.28
CA LYS A 91 -5.90 -6.87 6.37
C LYS A 91 -5.59 -6.08 5.12
N LEU A 92 -5.13 -6.77 4.07
CA LEU A 92 -4.76 -6.16 2.79
C LEU A 92 -5.87 -5.31 2.15
N SER A 93 -7.14 -5.76 2.21
CA SER A 93 -8.26 -5.00 1.68
C SER A 93 -8.46 -3.66 2.39
N SER A 94 -8.36 -3.66 3.72
CA SER A 94 -8.46 -2.45 4.54
C SER A 94 -7.26 -1.52 4.32
N GLN A 95 -6.06 -2.07 4.10
CA GLN A 95 -4.88 -1.29 3.72
C GLN A 95 -5.09 -0.54 2.39
N LEU A 96 -5.60 -1.24 1.37
CA LEU A 96 -5.91 -0.63 0.07
C LEU A 96 -6.97 0.46 0.20
N GLU A 97 -8.03 0.23 0.97
CA GLU A 97 -9.08 1.23 1.19
C GLU A 97 -8.52 2.49 1.85
N ALA A 98 -7.73 2.35 2.93
CA ALA A 98 -7.10 3.48 3.60
C ALA A 98 -6.16 4.24 2.67
N TYR A 99 -5.36 3.53 1.86
CA TYR A 99 -4.45 4.13 0.89
C TYR A 99 -5.19 4.92 -0.20
N PHE A 100 -6.26 4.38 -0.77
CA PHE A 100 -7.03 5.10 -1.79
C PHE A 100 -7.74 6.33 -1.23
N ARG A 101 -8.24 6.27 0.02
CA ARG A 101 -8.80 7.44 0.71
C ARG A 101 -7.76 8.53 0.92
N LEU A 102 -6.55 8.14 1.35
CA LEU A 102 -5.42 9.06 1.50
C LEU A 102 -5.08 9.73 0.17
N GLN A 103 -4.93 8.95 -0.91
CA GLN A 103 -4.61 9.48 -2.24
C GLN A 103 -5.69 10.42 -2.80
N PHE A 104 -6.96 10.03 -2.63
CA PHE A 104 -8.08 10.88 -3.03
C PHE A 104 -8.08 12.22 -2.28
N LEU A 105 -7.88 12.18 -0.96
CA LEU A 105 -7.85 13.38 -0.12
C LEU A 105 -6.69 14.31 -0.52
N GLU A 106 -5.48 13.77 -0.70
CA GLU A 106 -4.30 14.53 -1.12
C GLU A 106 -4.52 15.22 -2.48
N SER A 107 -5.04 14.47 -3.46
CA SER A 107 -5.34 15.00 -4.80
C SER A 107 -6.40 16.10 -4.75
N SER A 108 -7.48 15.87 -3.99
CA SER A 108 -8.60 16.81 -3.88
C SER A 108 -8.19 18.11 -3.21
N LEU A 109 -7.38 18.04 -2.15
CA LEU A 109 -6.89 19.21 -1.44
C LEU A 109 -5.83 19.99 -2.21
N ARG A 110 -5.00 19.31 -3.01
CA ARG A 110 -4.09 20.00 -3.94
C ARG A 110 -4.87 20.81 -4.99
N SER A 111 -5.93 20.22 -5.55
CA SER A 111 -6.84 20.94 -6.47
C SER A 111 -7.55 22.11 -5.78
N LEU A 112 -8.00 21.93 -4.54
CA LEU A 112 -8.68 22.96 -3.77
C LEU A 112 -7.75 24.10 -3.33
N GLY A 113 -6.45 23.81 -3.16
CA GLY A 113 -5.39 24.78 -2.83
C GLY A 113 -5.41 26.03 -3.71
N GLU A 114 -5.59 25.86 -5.01
CA GLU A 114 -5.66 27.00 -5.95
C GLU A 114 -6.91 27.87 -5.70
N GLY A 115 -8.04 27.26 -5.36
CA GLY A 115 -9.26 27.96 -4.98
C GLY A 115 -9.07 28.75 -3.66
N ILE A 116 -8.49 28.10 -2.65
CA ILE A 116 -8.21 28.72 -1.34
C ILE A 116 -7.30 29.93 -1.52
N ARG A 117 -6.23 29.78 -2.32
CA ARG A 117 -5.26 30.84 -2.61
C ARG A 117 -5.90 32.03 -3.33
N ARG A 118 -6.82 31.77 -4.26
CA ARG A 118 -7.49 32.81 -5.05
C ARG A 118 -8.59 33.56 -4.30
N TYR A 119 -9.41 32.85 -3.52
CA TYR A 119 -10.66 33.41 -3.02
C TYR A 119 -10.68 33.67 -1.52
N GLN A 120 -9.75 33.13 -0.74
CA GLN A 120 -9.76 33.28 0.72
C GLN A 120 -8.41 33.73 1.28
N ASN A 121 -7.41 32.85 1.28
CA ASN A 121 -6.13 33.14 1.93
C ASN A 121 -5.01 32.24 1.36
N PRO A 122 -4.01 32.81 0.65
CA PRO A 122 -2.81 32.08 0.21
C PRO A 122 -2.06 31.34 1.32
N ALA A 123 -1.93 31.94 2.51
CA ALA A 123 -1.22 31.30 3.63
C ALA A 123 -1.98 30.06 4.15
N LEU A 124 -3.31 30.06 4.06
CA LEU A 124 -4.13 28.91 4.43
C LEU A 124 -3.97 27.78 3.42
N ALA A 125 -3.85 28.10 2.13
CA ALA A 125 -3.53 27.12 1.09
C ALA A 125 -2.15 26.49 1.32
N ASP A 126 -1.14 27.33 1.60
CA ASP A 126 0.23 26.86 1.86
C ASP A 126 0.29 25.98 3.13
N LEU A 127 -0.47 26.32 4.18
CA LEU A 127 -0.61 25.48 5.39
C LEU A 127 -1.19 24.11 5.07
N VAL A 128 -2.30 24.04 4.30
CA VAL A 128 -2.90 22.76 3.88
C VAL A 128 -1.89 21.92 3.11
N LEU A 129 -1.19 22.51 2.13
CA LEU A 129 -0.20 21.80 1.33
C LEU A 129 1.01 21.31 2.15
N ALA A 130 1.46 22.09 3.14
CA ALA A 130 2.52 21.69 4.05
C ALA A 130 2.11 20.47 4.89
N MET A 131 0.89 20.46 5.42
CA MET A 131 0.36 19.33 6.19
C MET A 131 0.24 18.04 5.35
N LEU A 132 -0.07 18.16 4.05
CA LEU A 132 -0.06 17.02 3.14
C LEU A 132 1.38 16.51 2.90
N ALA A 133 2.33 17.42 2.70
CA ALA A 133 3.73 17.06 2.48
C ALA A 133 4.34 16.33 3.69
N GLU A 134 4.01 16.75 4.92
CA GLU A 134 4.44 16.09 6.16
C GLU A 134 4.05 14.60 6.22
N ASN A 135 2.94 14.21 5.58
CA ASN A 135 2.46 12.83 5.58
C ASN A 135 3.09 11.97 4.48
N GLY A 136 3.91 12.53 3.59
CA GLY A 136 4.48 11.85 2.43
C GLY A 136 5.27 10.58 2.79
N ALA A 137 6.08 10.64 3.84
CA ALA A 137 6.84 9.47 4.31
C ALA A 137 5.93 8.34 4.82
N ASN A 138 4.78 8.66 5.42
CA ASN A 138 3.83 7.63 5.85
C ASN A 138 3.11 7.00 4.65
N ARG A 139 2.77 7.80 3.63
CA ARG A 139 2.20 7.32 2.37
C ARG A 139 3.12 6.32 1.67
N GLU A 140 4.41 6.62 1.57
CA GLU A 140 5.39 5.71 0.96
C GLU A 140 5.55 4.41 1.76
N ARG A 141 5.50 4.49 3.10
CA ARG A 141 5.59 3.31 3.97
C ARG A 141 4.38 2.40 3.83
N ILE A 142 3.16 2.94 3.82
CA ILE A 142 1.95 2.11 3.65
C ILE A 142 1.89 1.50 2.24
N GLU A 143 2.29 2.24 1.21
CA GLU A 143 2.37 1.74 -0.16
C GLU A 143 3.32 0.53 -0.25
N ARG A 144 4.54 0.68 0.27
CA ARG A 144 5.51 -0.42 0.29
C ARG A 144 4.98 -1.63 1.07
N TYR A 145 4.40 -1.39 2.25
CA TYR A 145 3.85 -2.47 3.07
C TYR A 145 2.69 -3.21 2.38
N ILE A 146 1.83 -2.52 1.63
CA ILE A 146 0.75 -3.15 0.84
C ILE A 146 1.34 -4.12 -0.18
N VAL A 147 2.37 -3.70 -0.91
CA VAL A 147 3.03 -4.54 -1.92
C VAL A 147 3.71 -5.74 -1.27
N ASP A 148 4.44 -5.51 -0.19
CA ASP A 148 5.14 -6.56 0.55
C ASP A 148 4.15 -7.60 1.12
N LEU A 149 3.05 -7.13 1.73
CA LEU A 149 2.00 -7.98 2.28
C LEU A 149 1.30 -8.78 1.18
N ALA A 150 1.02 -8.17 0.03
CA ALA A 150 0.42 -8.87 -1.11
C ALA A 150 1.33 -10.00 -1.60
N ALA A 151 2.62 -9.73 -1.80
CA ALA A 151 3.61 -10.72 -2.22
C ALA A 151 3.71 -11.88 -1.21
N GLU A 152 3.64 -11.58 0.09
CA GLU A 152 3.62 -12.60 1.14
C GLU A 152 2.38 -13.51 1.03
N LYS A 153 1.19 -12.92 0.87
CA LYS A 153 -0.08 -13.66 0.74
C LYS A 153 -0.08 -14.53 -0.52
N GLU A 154 0.42 -14.03 -1.64
CA GLU A 154 0.60 -14.81 -2.87
C GLU A 154 1.52 -16.02 -2.64
N GLN A 155 2.64 -15.82 -1.94
CA GLN A 155 3.57 -16.90 -1.61
C GLN A 155 2.92 -17.95 -0.67
N TYR A 156 2.14 -17.53 0.33
CA TYR A 156 1.38 -18.47 1.17
C TYR A 156 0.38 -19.29 0.36
N CYS A 157 -0.37 -18.66 -0.55
CA CYS A 157 -1.31 -19.36 -1.42
C CYS A 157 -0.60 -20.38 -2.32
N ALA A 158 0.56 -20.03 -2.88
CA ALA A 158 1.34 -20.95 -3.72
C ALA A 158 1.86 -22.17 -2.95
N VAL A 159 2.31 -21.98 -1.70
CA VAL A 159 2.73 -23.09 -0.84
C VAL A 159 1.52 -23.96 -0.44
N ALA A 160 0.42 -23.33 -0.05
CA ALA A 160 -0.80 -24.05 0.32
C ALA A 160 -1.33 -24.91 -0.83
N ASP A 161 -1.35 -24.39 -2.06
CA ASP A 161 -1.73 -25.17 -3.24
C ASP A 161 -0.75 -26.34 -3.48
N ARG A 162 0.57 -26.09 -3.44
CA ARG A 162 1.58 -27.15 -3.62
C ARG A 162 1.40 -28.29 -2.62
N GLU A 163 1.20 -27.97 -1.35
CA GLU A 163 1.00 -28.98 -0.31
C GLU A 163 -0.35 -29.70 -0.47
N ALA A 164 -1.41 -29.00 -0.89
CA ALA A 164 -2.68 -29.63 -1.24
C ALA A 164 -2.52 -30.65 -2.39
N GLN A 165 -1.74 -30.32 -3.44
CA GLN A 165 -1.45 -31.24 -4.54
C GLN A 165 -0.62 -32.45 -4.08
N ARG A 166 0.37 -32.25 -3.21
CA ARG A 166 1.15 -33.34 -2.61
C ARG A 166 0.25 -34.30 -1.83
N CYS A 167 -0.63 -33.77 -0.98
CA CYS A 167 -1.60 -34.57 -0.23
C CYS A 167 -2.53 -35.38 -1.15
N ARG A 168 -3.05 -34.77 -2.22
CA ARG A 168 -3.84 -35.50 -3.23
C ARG A 168 -3.06 -36.63 -3.86
N GLY A 169 -1.81 -36.37 -4.26
CA GLY A 169 -0.93 -37.38 -4.85
C GLY A 169 -0.52 -38.50 -3.88
N ALA A 170 -0.50 -38.24 -2.57
CA ALA A 170 -0.26 -39.26 -1.55
C ALA A 170 -1.50 -40.14 -1.32
N ILE A 171 -2.69 -39.54 -1.26
CA ILE A 171 -3.96 -40.26 -1.10
C ILE A 171 -4.24 -41.14 -2.33
N SER A 172 -4.01 -40.64 -3.55
CA SER A 172 -4.25 -41.41 -4.78
C SER A 172 -3.32 -42.62 -4.95
N ARG A 173 -2.15 -42.59 -4.29
CA ARG A 173 -1.17 -43.68 -4.27
C ARG A 173 -1.33 -44.63 -3.08
N GLN A 174 -2.28 -44.38 -2.17
CA GLN A 174 -2.57 -45.35 -1.11
C GLN A 174 -3.27 -46.58 -1.71
N PRO A 175 -2.72 -47.79 -1.52
CA PRO A 175 -3.40 -49.01 -1.95
C PRO A 175 -4.71 -49.17 -1.16
N ALA A 176 -5.75 -49.67 -1.83
CA ALA A 176 -7.02 -49.95 -1.18
C ALA A 176 -6.79 -50.90 0.01
N ARG A 177 -7.19 -50.48 1.22
CA ARG A 177 -7.16 -51.34 2.40
C ARG A 177 -8.23 -52.43 2.23
N GLY A 178 -7.90 -53.51 1.53
CA GLY A 178 -8.92 -54.52 1.20
C GLY A 178 -8.47 -55.85 0.64
N GLU A 179 -7.27 -56.02 0.07
CA GLU A 179 -6.89 -57.33 -0.48
C GLU A 179 -6.09 -58.15 0.55
N ARG A 180 -6.79 -58.66 1.57
CA ARG A 180 -6.30 -59.83 2.31
C ARG A 180 -6.41 -61.03 1.38
N ALA A 181 -5.27 -61.53 0.90
CA ALA A 181 -5.20 -62.74 0.09
C ALA A 181 -5.85 -63.94 0.84
N PRO A 182 -6.77 -64.70 0.21
CA PRO A 182 -7.26 -65.96 0.78
C PRO A 182 -6.14 -67.01 0.77
N LYS A 183 -6.06 -67.80 1.85
CA LYS A 183 -5.13 -68.92 2.05
C LYS A 183 -5.53 -70.14 1.24
#